data_AF-A0A2N6FT61-F1
#
_entry.id   AF-A0A2N6FT61-F1
#
_cell.length_a   1.000
_cell.length_b   1.000
_cell.length_c   1.000
_cell.angle_alpha   90.00
_cell.angle_beta   90.00
_cell.angle_gamma   90.00
#
_symmetry.space_group_name_H-M   'P 1'
#
loop_
_entity.id
_entity.type
_entity.pdbx_description
1 polymer ?
#
loop_
_entity_poly.entity_id
_entity_poly.type
_entity_poly.pdbx_seq_one_letter_code
_entity_poly.pdbx_strand_id
1 'polypeptide(L)'
;MSITVHRILLLDENKTPSWGIWKFGHREVTFTLKAIGLGLLISLVAVILFFISTLFEKLISSFLGGTATTIYGICVAIVILGFLGMIFSRVSLVFPAIAIDKEIDFSDAFKISKDYKLFVFVCVVVIPVIFGLLVGLVYGLAIGFLMGLISQKLSVLLSLVNIFITVFTIAFLSTTYEYVMDQEVKELHKI
;
A
#
# COMPACT_ATOMS: atom_id res chain seq x y z
N MET A 1 -10.22 -8.52 8.79
CA MET A 1 -10.92 -7.38 8.16
C MET A 1 -10.50 -7.18 6.70
N SER A 2 -9.21 -7.00 6.39
CA SER A 2 -8.75 -6.76 5.00
C SER A 2 -9.19 -7.83 4.00
N ILE A 3 -9.05 -9.12 4.34
CA ILE A 3 -9.53 -10.24 3.50
C ILE A 3 -11.03 -10.13 3.19
N THR A 4 -11.85 -9.78 4.17
CA THR A 4 -13.30 -9.64 3.99
C THR A 4 -13.63 -8.51 3.02
N VAL A 5 -12.96 -7.36 3.14
CA VAL A 5 -13.18 -6.22 2.23
C VAL A 5 -12.79 -6.60 0.80
N HIS A 6 -11.63 -7.23 0.61
CA HIS A 6 -11.23 -7.73 -0.71
C HIS A 6 -12.27 -8.68 -1.31
N ARG A 7 -12.83 -9.60 -0.51
CA ARG A 7 -13.85 -10.55 -1.00
C ARG A 7 -15.17 -9.89 -1.35
N ILE A 8 -15.64 -8.95 -0.53
CA ILE A 8 -16.88 -8.21 -0.79
C ILE A 8 -16.78 -7.45 -2.12
N LEU A 9 -15.58 -6.94 -2.44
CA LEU A 9 -15.37 -6.18 -3.67
C LEU A 9 -15.15 -7.05 -4.90
N LEU A 10 -14.59 -8.25 -4.76
CA LEU A 10 -14.13 -9.08 -5.88
C LEU A 10 -14.99 -10.31 -6.17
N LEU A 11 -15.92 -10.68 -5.28
CA LEU A 11 -16.77 -11.86 -5.45
C LEU A 11 -18.24 -11.45 -5.56
N ASP A 12 -18.99 -12.18 -6.38
CA ASP A 12 -20.45 -12.06 -6.44
C ASP A 12 -21.08 -12.22 -5.05
N GLU A 13 -22.19 -11.51 -4.80
CA GLU A 13 -22.90 -11.47 -3.51
C GLU A 13 -23.13 -12.87 -2.91
N ASN A 14 -23.44 -13.87 -3.75
CA ASN A 14 -23.70 -15.26 -3.37
C ASN A 14 -22.48 -16.02 -2.79
N LYS A 15 -21.25 -15.54 -3.04
CA LYS A 15 -19.99 -16.17 -2.59
C LYS A 15 -19.31 -15.40 -1.45
N THR A 16 -19.94 -14.33 -0.99
CA THR A 16 -19.44 -13.50 0.11
C THR A 16 -20.04 -13.96 1.45
N PRO A 17 -19.22 -14.14 2.50
CA PRO A 17 -19.73 -14.51 3.82
C PRO A 17 -20.43 -13.31 4.46
N SER A 18 -21.73 -13.45 4.75
CA SER A 18 -22.62 -12.39 5.26
C SER A 18 -22.25 -11.83 6.63
N TRP A 19 -21.48 -12.57 7.44
CA TRP A 19 -21.13 -12.20 8.82
C TRP A 19 -19.62 -12.28 9.14
N GLY A 20 -18.78 -12.19 8.11
CA GLY A 20 -17.34 -12.31 8.25
C GLY A 20 -16.88 -13.76 8.47
N ILE A 21 -15.63 -14.04 8.08
CA ILE A 21 -15.04 -15.38 8.18
C ILE A 21 -14.61 -15.59 9.63
N TRP A 22 -15.34 -16.45 10.37
CA TRP A 22 -15.05 -16.79 11.76
C TRP A 22 -14.09 -17.99 11.93
N LYS A 23 -13.71 -18.67 10.84
CA LYS A 23 -12.78 -19.80 10.88
C LYS A 23 -11.40 -19.38 10.42
N PHE A 24 -10.41 -19.51 11.31
CA PHE A 24 -9.00 -19.40 10.99
C PHE A 24 -8.62 -20.52 10.01
N GLY A 25 -8.37 -20.18 8.74
CA GLY A 25 -8.04 -21.12 7.68
C GLY A 25 -6.62 -20.92 7.15
N HIS A 26 -6.24 -21.78 6.20
CA HIS A 26 -4.96 -21.69 5.49
C HIS A 26 -4.78 -20.31 4.84
N ARG A 27 -5.86 -19.69 4.35
CA ARG A 27 -5.85 -18.38 3.69
C ARG A 27 -5.37 -17.26 4.60
N GLU A 28 -5.88 -17.17 5.83
CA GLU A 28 -5.47 -16.14 6.79
C GLU A 28 -3.98 -16.26 7.11
N VAL A 29 -3.47 -17.49 7.22
CA VAL A 29 -2.05 -17.77 7.43
C VAL A 29 -1.24 -17.34 6.22
N THR A 30 -1.62 -17.73 5.00
CA THR A 30 -0.92 -17.33 3.77
C THR A 30 -0.94 -15.81 3.59
N PHE A 31 -2.08 -15.16 3.82
CA PHE A 31 -2.22 -13.71 3.73
C PHE A 31 -1.27 -13.01 4.72
N THR A 32 -1.27 -13.46 5.97
CA THR A 32 -0.41 -12.88 7.02
C THR A 32 1.06 -13.14 6.73
N LEU A 33 1.43 -14.34 6.29
CA LEU A 33 2.80 -14.70 5.95
C LEU A 33 3.31 -13.91 4.74
N LYS A 34 2.48 -13.68 3.74
CA LYS A 34 2.80 -12.80 2.59
C LYS A 34 2.86 -11.33 2.99
N ALA A 35 2.06 -10.88 3.95
CA ALA A 35 2.16 -9.53 4.49
C ALA A 35 3.50 -9.32 5.22
N ILE A 36 3.91 -10.28 6.07
CA ILE A 36 5.21 -10.27 6.73
C ILE A 36 6.33 -10.34 5.70
N GLY A 37 6.21 -11.23 4.70
CA GLY A 37 7.19 -11.37 3.63
C GLY A 37 7.38 -10.09 2.81
N LEU A 38 6.29 -9.38 2.49
CA LEU A 38 6.34 -8.08 1.83
C LEU A 38 7.02 -7.03 2.71
N GLY A 39 6.67 -6.98 4.00
CA GLY A 39 7.29 -6.07 4.96
C GLY A 39 8.80 -6.30 5.07
N LEU A 40 9.23 -7.55 5.14
CA LEU A 40 10.65 -7.92 5.15
C LEU A 40 11.36 -7.56 3.84
N LEU A 41 10.74 -7.83 2.69
CA LEU A 41 11.30 -7.49 1.38
C LEU A 41 11.53 -5.98 1.25
N ILE A 42 10.51 -5.18 1.57
CA ILE A 42 10.60 -3.72 1.48
C ILE A 42 11.60 -3.18 2.49
N SER A 43 11.60 -3.70 3.72
CA SER A 43 12.57 -3.30 4.75
C SER A 43 14.01 -3.61 4.32
N LEU A 44 14.27 -4.79 3.76
CA LEU A 44 15.58 -5.18 3.24
C LEU A 44 16.04 -4.22 2.13
N VAL A 45 15.18 -3.95 1.15
CA VAL A 45 15.49 -3.03 0.05
C VAL A 45 15.73 -1.61 0.59
N ALA A 46 14.93 -1.15 1.54
CA ALA A 46 15.08 0.16 2.16
C ALA A 46 16.40 0.29 2.92
N VAL A 47 16.81 -0.73 3.69
CA VAL A 47 18.09 -0.75 4.41
C VAL A 47 19.27 -0.70 3.44
N ILE A 48 19.22 -1.46 2.34
CA ILE A 48 20.28 -1.44 1.32
C ILE A 48 20.39 -0.05 0.69
N LEU A 49 19.27 0.53 0.26
CA LEU A 49 19.24 1.87 -0.35
C LEU A 49 19.70 2.95 0.62
N PHE A 50 19.30 2.85 1.90
CA PHE A 50 19.73 3.77 2.94
C PHE A 50 21.25 3.68 3.16
N PHE A 51 21.80 2.47 3.27
CA PHE A 51 23.23 2.28 3.43
C PHE A 51 24.02 2.86 2.24
N ILE A 52 23.56 2.62 1.01
CA ILE A 52 24.15 3.22 -0.19
C ILE A 52 24.07 4.75 -0.11
N SER A 53 22.91 5.31 0.22
CA SER A 53 22.72 6.76 0.26
C SER A 53 23.64 7.47 1.25
N THR A 54 23.85 6.89 2.45
CA THR A 54 24.71 7.46 3.49
C THR A 54 26.19 7.43 3.11
N LEU A 55 26.63 6.41 2.36
CA LEU A 55 27.98 6.36 1.80
C LEU A 55 28.22 7.50 0.81
N PHE A 56 27.26 7.74 -0.10
CA PHE A 56 27.34 8.85 -1.06
C PHE A 56 27.23 10.22 -0.39
N GLU A 57 26.40 10.35 0.64
CA GLU A 57 26.25 11.59 1.39
C GLU A 57 27.56 12.01 2.07
N LYS A 58 28.30 11.04 2.64
CA LYS A 58 29.62 11.28 3.25
C LYS A 58 30.68 11.72 2.23
N LEU A 59 30.59 11.25 0.99
CA LEU A 59 31.46 11.72 -0.10
C LEU A 59 31.11 13.16 -0.47
N ILE A 60 29.82 13.45 -0.68
CA ILE A 60 29.35 14.79 -1.07
C ILE A 60 29.65 15.83 0.02
N SER A 61 29.51 15.48 1.29
CA SER A 61 29.80 16.37 2.41
C SER A 61 31.26 16.81 2.47
N SER A 62 32.17 15.95 2.02
CA SER A 62 33.60 16.26 1.92
C SER A 62 33.94 17.23 0.79
N PHE A 63 33.10 17.35 -0.25
CA PHE A 63 33.41 18.14 -1.45
C PHE A 63 32.56 19.43 -1.60
N LEU A 64 31.29 19.40 -1.20
CA LEU A 64 30.29 20.44 -1.56
C LEU A 64 29.73 21.24 -0.37
N GLY A 65 30.14 20.92 0.86
CA GLY A 65 29.69 21.61 2.07
C GLY A 65 28.28 21.26 2.55
N GLY A 66 27.86 21.82 3.68
CA GLY A 66 26.69 21.37 4.45
C GLY A 66 25.31 21.70 3.86
N THR A 67 25.18 22.73 3.01
CA THR A 67 23.90 23.06 2.37
C THR A 67 23.59 22.11 1.21
N ALA A 68 24.61 21.76 0.43
CA ALA A 68 24.48 20.82 -0.68
C ALA A 68 24.12 19.39 -0.20
N THR A 69 24.63 18.98 0.96
CA THR A 69 24.31 17.67 1.55
C THR A 69 22.84 17.56 1.95
N THR A 70 22.25 18.62 2.50
CA THR A 70 20.83 18.61 2.88
C THR A 70 19.93 18.49 1.66
N ILE A 71 20.22 19.24 0.60
CA ILE A 71 19.45 19.15 -0.67
C ILE A 71 19.57 17.74 -1.26
N TYR A 72 20.79 17.19 -1.30
CA TYR A 72 21.02 15.81 -1.74
C TYR A 72 20.20 14.80 -0.93
N GLY A 73 20.22 14.89 0.40
CA GLY A 73 19.47 14.01 1.29
C GLY A 73 17.97 14.03 1.03
N ILE A 74 17.38 15.22 0.83
CA ILE A 74 15.95 15.36 0.51
C ILE A 74 15.64 14.72 -0.86
N CYS A 75 16.44 15.01 -1.88
CA CYS A 75 16.24 14.44 -3.22
C CYS A 75 16.32 12.90 -3.20
N VAL A 76 17.32 12.34 -2.52
CA VAL A 76 17.49 10.90 -2.40
C VAL A 76 16.34 10.27 -1.63
N ALA A 77 15.87 10.88 -0.55
CA ALA A 77 14.72 10.39 0.21
C ALA A 77 13.46 10.29 -0.67
N ILE A 78 13.18 11.32 -1.49
CA ILE A 78 12.05 11.32 -2.42
C ILE A 78 12.18 10.19 -3.45
N VAL A 79 13.37 10.00 -4.03
CA VAL A 79 13.63 8.94 -5.02
C VAL A 79 13.46 7.56 -4.40
N ILE A 80 14.01 7.34 -3.20
CA ILE A 80 13.88 6.06 -2.47
C ILE A 80 12.40 5.78 -2.16
N LEU A 81 11.66 6.76 -1.65
CA LEU A 81 10.23 6.60 -1.35
C LEU A 81 9.42 6.27 -2.60
N GLY A 82 9.66 6.97 -3.70
CA GLY A 82 9.01 6.70 -4.99
C GLY A 82 9.31 5.28 -5.50
N PHE A 83 10.58 4.87 -5.42
CA PHE A 83 11.01 3.53 -5.84
C PHE A 83 10.40 2.42 -4.98
N LEU A 84 10.44 2.57 -3.65
CA LEU A 84 9.82 1.62 -2.72
C LEU A 84 8.31 1.55 -2.92
N GLY A 85 7.65 2.68 -3.12
CA GLY A 85 6.22 2.73 -3.43
C GLY A 85 5.88 2.02 -4.73
N MET A 86 6.72 2.14 -5.77
CA MET A 86 6.53 1.42 -7.03
C MET A 86 6.63 -0.10 -6.84
N ILE A 87 7.60 -0.58 -6.06
CA ILE A 87 7.70 -2.01 -5.73
C ILE A 87 6.50 -2.47 -4.89
N PHE A 88 6.18 -1.73 -3.83
CA PHE A 88 5.06 -2.04 -2.93
C PHE A 88 3.75 -2.17 -3.69
N SER A 89 3.44 -1.19 -4.54
CA SER A 89 2.19 -1.16 -5.31
C SER A 89 1.97 -2.44 -6.12
N ARG A 90 3.03 -2.93 -6.77
CA ARG A 90 2.98 -4.12 -7.63
C ARG A 90 2.86 -5.40 -6.84
N VAL A 91 3.66 -5.55 -5.78
CA VAL A 91 3.64 -6.77 -4.96
C VAL A 91 2.37 -6.87 -4.12
N SER A 92 1.78 -5.73 -3.75
CA SER A 92 0.54 -5.69 -2.96
C SER A 92 -0.66 -6.33 -3.68
N LEU A 93 -0.62 -6.49 -5.01
CA LEU A 93 -1.64 -7.22 -5.78
C LEU A 93 -1.78 -8.70 -5.38
N VAL A 94 -0.81 -9.26 -4.66
CA VAL A 94 -0.92 -10.60 -4.06
C VAL A 94 -2.04 -10.67 -3.01
N PHE A 95 -2.32 -9.59 -2.27
CA PHE A 95 -3.33 -9.57 -1.21
C PHE A 95 -4.77 -9.80 -1.72
N PRO A 96 -5.26 -9.06 -2.73
CA PRO A 96 -6.58 -9.34 -3.29
C PRO A 96 -6.66 -10.75 -3.90
N ALA A 97 -5.60 -11.24 -4.54
CA ALA A 97 -5.55 -12.59 -5.08
C ALA A 97 -5.74 -13.68 -4.01
N ILE A 98 -4.99 -13.60 -2.90
CA ILE A 98 -5.11 -14.54 -1.77
C ILE A 98 -6.51 -14.46 -1.15
N ALA A 99 -7.11 -13.26 -1.08
CA ALA A 99 -8.44 -13.09 -0.51
C ALA A 99 -9.53 -13.87 -1.27
N ILE A 100 -9.37 -14.02 -2.58
CA ILE A 100 -10.26 -14.79 -3.47
C ILE A 100 -9.76 -16.20 -3.79
N ASP A 101 -8.84 -16.74 -2.98
CA ASP A 101 -8.29 -18.10 -3.13
C ASP A 101 -7.50 -18.36 -4.42
N LYS A 102 -6.96 -17.31 -5.04
CA LYS A 102 -6.00 -17.45 -6.13
C LYS A 102 -4.58 -17.53 -5.60
N GLU A 103 -3.87 -18.59 -5.98
CA GLU A 103 -2.47 -18.76 -5.67
C GLU A 103 -1.62 -17.89 -6.60
N ILE A 104 -1.11 -16.78 -6.06
CA ILE A 104 -0.20 -15.86 -6.77
C ILE A 104 0.99 -15.58 -5.84
N ASP A 105 2.21 -15.73 -6.36
CA ASP A 105 3.42 -15.35 -5.66
C ASP A 105 3.86 -13.92 -5.99
N PHE A 106 4.83 -13.39 -5.22
CA PHE A 106 5.36 -12.04 -5.45
C PHE A 106 5.93 -11.88 -6.86
N SER A 107 6.55 -12.92 -7.41
CA SER A 107 7.08 -12.92 -8.79
C SER A 107 5.97 -12.79 -9.82
N ASP A 108 4.86 -13.49 -9.61
CA ASP A 108 3.73 -13.45 -10.53
C ASP A 108 3.01 -12.10 -10.45
N ALA A 109 2.87 -11.51 -9.27
CA ALA A 109 2.38 -10.14 -9.12
C ALA A 109 3.24 -9.12 -9.89
N PHE A 110 4.56 -9.33 -9.94
CA PHE A 110 5.45 -8.54 -10.78
C PHE A 110 5.20 -8.77 -12.28
N LYS A 111 4.98 -10.00 -12.73
CA LYS A 111 4.71 -10.29 -14.15
C LYS A 111 3.38 -9.66 -14.61
N ILE A 112 2.33 -9.88 -13.84
CA ILE A 112 0.95 -9.40 -14.10
C ILE A 112 0.93 -7.86 -14.20
N SER A 113 1.65 -7.18 -13.31
CA SER A 113 1.69 -5.71 -13.28
C SER A 113 2.75 -5.08 -14.20
N LYS A 114 3.43 -5.85 -15.05
CA LYS A 114 4.58 -5.37 -15.84
C LYS A 114 4.21 -4.28 -16.84
N ASP A 115 3.04 -4.37 -17.47
CA ASP A 115 2.64 -3.40 -18.48
C ASP A 115 1.87 -2.20 -17.88
N TYR A 116 1.47 -2.33 -16.61
CA TYR A 116 0.63 -1.35 -15.89
C TYR A 116 1.35 -0.68 -14.70
N LYS A 117 2.70 -0.67 -14.67
CA LYS A 117 3.49 -0.22 -13.50
C LYS A 117 3.08 1.15 -12.97
N LEU A 118 2.93 2.14 -13.86
CA LEU A 118 2.57 3.50 -13.49
C LEU A 118 1.12 3.57 -12.99
N PHE A 119 0.20 2.88 -13.68
CA PHE A 119 -1.21 2.82 -13.32
C PHE A 119 -1.39 2.20 -11.92
N VAL A 120 -0.77 1.04 -11.68
CA VAL A 120 -0.82 0.36 -10.38
C VAL A 120 -0.21 1.24 -9.29
N PHE A 121 0.91 1.90 -9.55
CA PHE A 121 1.52 2.82 -8.60
C PHE A 121 0.59 4.00 -8.23
N VAL A 122 -0.02 4.63 -9.23
CA VAL A 122 -0.93 5.77 -9.00
C VAL A 122 -2.17 5.34 -8.22
N CYS A 123 -2.81 4.25 -8.63
CA CYS A 123 -4.06 3.80 -8.02
C CYS A 123 -3.87 3.19 -6.62
N VAL A 124 -2.77 2.46 -6.38
CA VAL A 124 -2.55 1.78 -5.10
C VAL A 124 -1.83 2.66 -4.07
N VAL A 125 -1.00 3.61 -4.51
CA VAL A 125 -0.20 4.44 -3.59
C VAL A 125 -0.60 5.91 -3.67
N VAL A 126 -0.49 6.53 -4.84
CA VAL A 126 -0.63 7.99 -4.95
C VAL A 126 -2.04 8.45 -4.56
N ILE A 127 -3.08 7.84 -5.12
CA ILE A 127 -4.47 8.23 -4.82
C ILE A 127 -4.82 7.99 -3.35
N PRO A 128 -4.59 6.80 -2.76
CA PRO A 128 -4.88 6.58 -1.34
C PRO A 128 -4.08 7.48 -0.40
N VAL A 129 -2.81 7.78 -0.71
CA VAL A 129 -1.99 8.70 0.10
C VAL A 129 -2.54 10.13 0.04
N ILE A 130 -2.83 10.64 -1.16
CA ILE A 130 -3.42 11.99 -1.31
C ILE A 130 -4.76 12.06 -0.59
N PHE A 131 -5.62 11.06 -0.77
CA PHE A 131 -6.91 10.99 -0.10
C PHE A 131 -6.75 10.96 1.43
N GLY A 132 -5.86 10.10 1.94
CA GLY A 132 -5.55 10.00 3.37
C GLY A 132 -5.00 11.30 3.94
N LEU A 133 -4.17 12.03 3.18
CA LEU A 133 -3.66 13.35 3.58
C LEU A 133 -4.77 14.40 3.64
N LEU A 134 -5.65 14.45 2.64
CA LEU A 134 -6.77 15.41 2.60
C LEU A 134 -7.76 15.15 3.73
N VAL A 135 -8.21 13.91 3.88
CA VAL A 135 -9.11 13.50 4.96
C VAL A 135 -8.44 13.69 6.31
N GLY A 136 -7.19 13.25 6.47
CA GLY A 136 -6.42 13.40 7.69
C GLY A 136 -6.22 14.85 8.11
N LEU A 137 -5.99 15.76 7.15
CA LEU A 137 -5.88 17.19 7.43
C LEU A 137 -7.22 17.79 7.90
N VAL A 138 -8.29 17.58 7.13
CA VAL A 138 -9.61 18.15 7.42
C VAL A 138 -10.15 17.65 8.76
N TYR A 139 -10.18 16.33 8.95
CA TYR A 139 -10.70 15.72 10.16
C TYR A 139 -9.72 15.83 11.33
N GLY A 140 -8.41 15.81 11.08
CA GLY A 140 -7.40 16.00 12.13
C GLY A 140 -7.49 17.37 12.76
N LEU A 141 -7.68 18.43 11.95
CA LEU A 141 -7.91 19.79 12.46
C LEU A 141 -9.22 19.88 13.25
N ALA A 142 -10.32 19.37 12.70
CA ALA A 142 -11.63 19.42 13.35
C ALA A 142 -11.64 18.65 14.68
N ILE A 143 -11.12 17.43 14.71
CA ILE A 143 -11.07 16.59 15.91
C ILE A 143 -10.07 17.16 16.91
N GLY A 144 -8.92 17.64 16.46
CA GLY A 144 -7.92 18.30 17.32
C GLY A 144 -8.50 19.50 18.06
N PHE A 145 -9.28 20.33 17.36
CA PHE A 145 -10.01 21.44 17.96
C PHE A 145 -11.03 20.98 19.01
N LEU A 146 -11.86 19.99 18.68
CA LEU A 146 -12.85 19.43 19.61
C LEU A 146 -12.20 18.79 20.84
N MET A 147 -11.05 18.13 20.67
CA MET A 147 -10.28 17.54 21.78
C MET A 147 -9.73 18.60 22.74
N GLY A 148 -9.31 19.75 22.20
CA GLY A 148 -8.85 20.89 23.00
C GLY A 148 -9.97 21.59 23.76
N LEU A 149 -11.18 21.63 23.20
CA LEU A 149 -12.33 22.31 23.81
C LEU A 149 -13.16 21.44 24.76
N ILE A 150 -13.36 20.17 24.43
CA ILE A 150 -14.36 19.32 25.10
C ILE A 150 -13.66 18.23 25.92
N SER A 151 -12.95 17.30 25.27
CA SER A 151 -12.30 16.19 25.95
C SER A 151 -11.32 15.45 25.04
N GLN A 152 -10.19 15.03 25.61
CA GLN A 152 -9.23 14.14 24.96
C GLN A 152 -9.81 12.76 24.58
N LYS A 153 -10.95 12.36 25.18
CA LYS A 153 -11.65 11.11 24.82
C LYS A 153 -12.21 11.10 23.39
N LEU A 154 -12.32 12.27 22.76
CA LEU A 154 -12.75 12.39 21.35
C LEU A 154 -11.70 11.88 20.35
N SER A 155 -10.51 11.48 20.80
CA SER A 155 -9.50 10.79 19.97
C SER A 155 -10.04 9.51 19.30
N VAL A 156 -11.10 8.89 19.84
CA VAL A 156 -11.78 7.75 19.20
C VAL A 156 -12.29 8.09 17.79
N LEU A 157 -12.63 9.35 17.50
CA LEU A 157 -13.03 9.77 16.15
C LEU A 157 -11.88 9.64 15.14
N LEU A 158 -10.63 9.82 15.57
CA LEU A 158 -9.46 9.60 14.70
C LEU A 158 -9.36 8.13 14.30
N SER A 159 -9.66 7.20 15.21
CA SER A 159 -9.68 5.78 14.90
C SER A 159 -10.74 5.44 13.83
N LEU A 160 -11.92 6.06 13.89
CA LEU A 160 -12.96 5.88 12.87
C LEU A 160 -12.52 6.39 11.50
N VAL A 161 -11.89 7.57 11.46
CA VAL A 161 -11.33 8.14 10.22
C VAL A 161 -10.25 7.21 9.64
N ASN A 162 -9.37 6.66 10.48
CA ASN A 162 -8.33 5.72 10.03
C ASN A 162 -8.93 4.42 9.48
N ILE A 163 -9.99 3.88 10.09
CA ILE A 163 -10.69 2.71 9.56
C ILE A 163 -11.26 3.02 8.17
N PHE A 164 -11.89 4.18 8.01
CA PHE A 164 -12.43 4.61 6.72
C PHE A 164 -11.35 4.74 5.64
N ILE A 165 -10.24 5.43 5.93
CA ILE A 165 -9.08 5.54 5.02
C ILE A 165 -8.52 4.15 4.67
N THR A 166 -8.47 3.23 5.63
CA THR A 166 -7.99 1.87 5.42
C THR A 166 -8.89 1.09 4.47
N VAL A 167 -10.21 1.11 4.69
CA VAL A 167 -11.19 0.45 3.79
C VAL A 167 -11.11 1.02 2.39
N PHE A 168 -11.01 2.35 2.27
CA PHE A 168 -10.84 3.02 0.98
C PHE A 168 -9.56 2.58 0.26
N THR A 169 -8.43 2.50 0.98
CA THR A 169 -7.16 2.03 0.42
C THR A 169 -7.25 0.59 -0.09
N ILE A 170 -7.88 -0.29 0.69
CA ILE A 170 -8.12 -1.69 0.31
C ILE A 170 -9.02 -1.76 -0.92
N ALA A 171 -10.00 -0.87 -1.04
CA ALA A 171 -10.88 -0.82 -2.21
C ALA A 171 -10.09 -0.48 -3.48
N PHE A 172 -9.26 0.55 -3.45
CA PHE A 172 -8.40 0.90 -4.58
C PHE A 172 -7.46 -0.25 -4.97
N LEU A 173 -6.87 -0.94 -4.00
CA LEU A 173 -6.05 -2.13 -4.27
C LEU A 173 -6.85 -3.25 -4.95
N SER A 174 -8.07 -3.51 -4.47
CA SER A 174 -8.94 -4.57 -5.01
C SER A 174 -9.36 -4.27 -6.44
N THR A 175 -9.89 -3.09 -6.69
CA THR A 175 -10.35 -2.67 -8.03
C THR A 175 -9.19 -2.58 -9.02
N THR A 176 -8.00 -2.15 -8.56
CA THR A 176 -6.80 -2.16 -9.41
C THR A 176 -6.42 -3.58 -9.80
N TYR A 177 -6.46 -4.53 -8.86
CA TYR A 177 -6.19 -5.93 -9.14
C TYR A 177 -7.18 -6.52 -10.16
N GLU A 178 -8.47 -6.28 -9.95
CA GLU A 178 -9.53 -6.71 -10.87
C GLU A 178 -9.30 -6.17 -12.28
N TYR A 179 -9.06 -4.86 -12.40
CA TYR A 179 -8.79 -4.22 -13.69
C TYR A 179 -7.57 -4.81 -14.39
N VAL A 180 -6.44 -4.96 -13.69
CA VAL A 180 -5.21 -5.52 -14.28
C VAL A 180 -5.45 -6.95 -14.75
N MET A 181 -6.19 -7.75 -13.98
CA MET A 181 -6.47 -9.14 -14.35
C MET A 181 -7.41 -9.27 -15.54
N ASP A 182 -8.43 -8.42 -15.63
CA ASP A 182 -9.32 -8.37 -16.78
C ASP A 182 -8.57 -8.03 -18.07
N GLN A 183 -7.59 -7.13 -18.00
CA GLN A 183 -6.76 -6.79 -19.17
C GLN A 183 -5.85 -7.95 -19.57
N GLU A 184 -5.22 -8.64 -18.61
CA GLU A 184 -4.37 -9.79 -18.92
C GLU A 184 -5.16 -10.93 -19.58
N VAL A 185 -6.37 -11.21 -19.09
CA VAL A 185 -7.27 -12.19 -19.72
C VAL A 185 -7.63 -11.78 -21.15
N LYS A 186 -7.91 -10.50 -21.39
CA LYS A 186 -8.21 -9.99 -22.74
C LYS A 186 -7.04 -10.11 -23.70
N GLU A 187 -5.82 -9.87 -23.24
CA GLU A 187 -4.62 -10.03 -24.07
C GLU A 187 -4.34 -11.50 -24.40
N LEU A 188 -4.57 -12.42 -23.46
CA LEU A 188 -4.43 -13.87 -23.72
C LEU A 188 -5.41 -14.39 -24.78
N HIS A 189 -6.62 -13.84 -24.86
CA HIS A 189 -7.62 -14.24 -25.87
C HIS A 189 -7.41 -13.62 -27.26
N LYS A 190 -6.45 -12.70 -27.42
CA LYS A 190 -6.08 -12.10 -28.72
C LYS A 190 -4.99 -12.89 -29.46
N ILE A 191 -4.35 -13.86 -28.82
CA ILE A 191 -3.28 -14.73 -29.35
C ILE A 191 -3.89 -16.03 -29.86
#